data_AF-A0A1U6H5T3-F1
#
_entry.id   AF-A0A1U6H5T3-F1
#
_cell.length_a   1.000
_cell.length_b   1.000
_cell.length_c   1.000
_cell.angle_alpha   90.00
_cell.angle_beta   90.00
_cell.angle_gamma   90.00
#
_symmetry.space_group_name_H-M   'P 1'
#
loop_
_entity.id
_entity.type
_entity.pdbx_description
1 polymer ?
#
loop_
_entity_poly.entity_id
_entity_poly.type
_entity_poly.pdbx_seq_one_letter_code
_entity_poly.pdbx_strand_id
1 'polypeptide(L)'
;MKQKRVRYQLFLPEDLSHRFEALAAKPGASKSAILTDALTAWLNRQAASELENRFNQRLDRMSMALGRIERDGYVLLESLALFVRYELMVQAPLPEADEAARAVGRDRFEAFVTRVGEALASGQRTLAAPSVREGART
;
A
#
# COMPACT_ATOMS: atom_id res chain seq x y z
N MET A 1 29.96 -0.25 35.99
CA MET A 1 31.11 0.26 35.21
C MET A 1 31.05 1.78 35.21
N LYS A 2 32.14 2.51 35.50
CA LYS A 2 32.14 3.99 35.45
C LYS A 2 31.87 4.44 34.01
N GLN A 3 30.77 5.14 33.78
CA GLN A 3 30.45 5.73 32.48
C GLN A 3 31.53 6.75 32.10
N LYS A 4 32.10 6.63 30.90
CA LYS A 4 33.11 7.55 30.37
C LYS A 4 32.41 8.88 30.03
N ARG A 5 32.74 9.96 30.74
CA ARG A 5 32.15 11.29 30.51
C ARG A 5 33.13 12.17 29.73
N VAL A 6 32.64 12.84 28.69
CA VAL A 6 33.41 13.82 27.89
C VAL A 6 32.97 15.22 28.32
N ARG A 7 33.93 16.12 28.58
CA ARG A 7 33.64 17.51 28.95
C ARG A 7 33.52 18.35 27.68
N TYR A 8 32.42 19.05 27.53
CA TYR A 8 32.20 20.06 26.50
C TYR A 8 32.17 21.45 27.13
N GLN A 9 32.70 22.44 26.42
CA GLN A 9 32.66 23.85 26.81
C GLN A 9 31.86 24.59 25.75
N LEU A 10 30.65 25.03 26.12
CA LEU A 10 29.65 25.57 25.21
C LEU A 10 29.20 26.93 25.71
N PHE A 11 28.94 27.85 24.79
CA PHE A 11 28.32 29.13 25.09
C PHE A 11 26.82 29.04 24.89
N LEU A 12 26.07 29.56 25.86
CA LEU A 12 24.62 29.68 25.81
C LEU A 12 24.29 31.18 25.71
N PRO A 13 23.27 31.57 24.93
CA PRO A 13 22.72 32.93 24.99
C PRO A 13 22.36 33.30 26.43
N GLU A 14 22.45 34.59 26.76
CA GLU A 14 22.23 35.09 28.13
C GLU A 14 20.86 34.68 28.68
N ASP A 15 19.79 34.93 27.93
CA ASP A 15 18.42 34.54 28.30
C ASP A 15 18.28 33.03 28.57
N LEU A 16 18.94 32.21 27.74
CA LEU A 16 18.89 30.76 27.88
C LEU A 16 19.69 30.29 29.11
N SER A 17 20.80 30.95 29.40
CA SER A 17 21.62 30.71 30.58
C SER A 17 20.80 30.96 31.85
N HIS A 18 20.11 32.11 31.94
CA HIS A 18 19.24 32.41 33.09
C HIS A 18 18.16 31.35 33.31
N ARG A 19 17.49 30.92 32.24
CA ARG A 19 16.47 29.87 32.31
C ARG A 19 17.05 28.51 32.71
N PHE A 20 18.25 28.19 32.24
CA PHE A 20 18.94 26.95 32.58
C PHE A 20 19.40 26.92 34.04
N GLU A 21 19.92 28.03 34.55
CA GLU A 21 20.26 28.18 35.97
C GLU A 21 19.03 28.01 36.86
N ALA A 22 17.91 28.63 36.52
CA ALA A 22 16.66 28.50 37.25
C ALA A 22 16.14 27.03 37.27
N LEU A 23 16.34 26.29 36.18
CA LEU A 23 16.02 24.86 36.10
C LEU A 23 16.92 24.01 36.99
N ALA A 24 18.22 24.29 36.99
CA ALA A 24 19.22 23.56 37.77
C ALA A 24 19.20 23.90 39.28
N ALA A 25 18.57 25.02 39.67
CA ALA A 25 18.38 25.38 41.07
C ALA A 25 17.39 24.47 41.82
N LYS A 26 16.62 23.64 41.10
CA LYS A 26 15.68 22.69 41.70
C LYS A 26 16.42 21.51 42.36
N PRO A 27 16.01 21.06 43.56
CA PRO A 27 16.62 19.91 44.22
C PRO A 27 16.55 18.65 43.33
N GLY A 28 17.67 17.95 43.19
CA GLY A 28 17.74 16.66 42.50
C GLY A 28 18.14 16.67 41.03
N ALA A 29 18.35 17.85 40.40
CA ALA A 29 18.75 17.93 38.99
C ALA A 29 20.07 18.69 38.82
N SER A 30 21.12 18.00 38.34
CA SER A 30 22.38 18.67 37.96
C SER A 30 22.27 19.25 36.55
N LYS A 31 23.00 20.35 36.27
CA LYS A 31 23.13 20.92 34.92
C LYS A 31 23.51 19.87 33.88
N SER A 32 24.45 18.98 34.22
CA SER A 32 24.88 17.90 33.34
C SER A 32 23.79 16.86 33.09
N ALA A 33 22.92 16.58 34.06
CA ALA A 33 21.80 15.66 33.89
C ALA A 33 20.73 16.29 32.97
N ILE A 34 20.34 17.54 33.24
CA ILE A 34 19.38 18.28 32.42
C ILE A 34 19.86 18.37 30.97
N LEU A 35 21.14 18.68 30.75
CA LEU A 35 21.72 18.76 29.41
C LEU A 35 21.72 17.40 28.70
N THR A 36 22.08 16.33 29.43
CA THR A 36 22.06 14.95 28.88
C THR A 36 20.65 14.57 28.44
N ASP A 37 19.64 14.82 29.28
CA ASP A 37 18.25 14.46 28.99
C ASP A 37 17.71 15.26 27.81
N ALA A 38 17.95 16.57 27.79
CA ALA A 38 17.52 17.44 26.70
C ALA A 38 18.17 17.05 25.37
N LEU A 39 19.48 16.79 25.35
CA LEU A 39 20.20 16.41 24.15
C LEU A 39 19.77 15.02 23.65
N THR A 40 19.57 14.07 24.56
CA THR A 40 19.06 12.73 24.22
C THR A 40 17.66 12.82 23.62
N ALA A 41 16.76 13.59 24.24
CA ALA A 41 15.41 13.80 23.72
C ALA A 41 15.42 14.48 22.34
N TRP A 42 16.28 15.47 22.13
CA TRP A 42 16.41 16.15 20.83
C TRP A 42 16.94 15.21 19.74
N LEU A 43 18.01 14.45 20.01
CA LEU A 43 18.57 13.48 19.07
C LEU A 43 17.57 12.38 18.70
N ASN A 44 16.85 11.86 19.70
CA ASN A 44 15.82 10.83 19.47
C ASN A 44 14.65 11.37 18.63
N ARG A 45 14.17 12.60 18.91
CA ARG A 45 13.13 13.24 18.09
C ARG A 45 13.58 13.44 16.66
N GLN A 46 14.82 13.88 16.44
CA GLN A 46 15.34 14.11 15.09
C GLN A 46 15.42 12.81 14.29
N ALA A 47 15.92 11.74 14.91
CA ALA A 47 15.99 10.42 14.29
C ALA A 47 14.59 9.86 13.95
N ALA A 48 13.64 10.00 14.87
CA ALA A 48 12.25 9.59 14.64
C ALA A 48 11.61 10.38 13.50
N SER A 49 11.78 11.71 13.48
CA SER A 49 11.22 12.59 12.44
C SER A 49 11.78 12.28 11.05
N GLU A 50 13.09 12.04 10.94
CA GLU A 50 13.70 11.67 9.66
C GLU A 50 13.18 10.32 9.15
N LEU A 51 13.03 9.35 10.05
CA LEU A 51 12.51 8.03 9.72
C LEU A 51 11.04 8.11 9.28
N GLU A 52 10.21 8.81 10.04
CA GLU A 52 8.79 9.04 9.73
C GLU A 52 8.63 9.71 8.37
N ASN A 53 9.40 10.76 8.08
CA ASN A 53 9.34 11.45 6.80
C ASN A 53 9.69 10.52 5.62
N ARG A 54 10.73 9.70 5.77
CA ARG A 54 11.13 8.72 4.74
C ARG A 54 10.05 7.64 4.54
N PHE A 55 9.43 7.18 5.63
CA PHE A 55 8.35 6.19 5.55
C PHE A 55 7.10 6.75 4.89
N ASN A 56 6.65 7.94 5.29
CA ASN A 56 5.49 8.61 4.69
C ASN A 56 5.65 8.76 3.18
N GLN A 57 6.81 9.26 2.73
CA GLN A 57 7.06 9.41 1.30
C GLN A 57 7.06 8.07 0.55
N ARG A 58 7.50 6.98 1.18
CA ARG A 58 7.45 5.64 0.57
C ARG A 58 6.03 5.10 0.52
N LEU A 59 5.24 5.30 1.57
CA LEU A 59 3.83 4.90 1.63
C LEU A 59 3.00 5.66 0.60
N ASP A 60 3.22 6.96 0.43
CA ASP A 60 2.54 7.76 -0.59
C ASP A 60 2.82 7.21 -2.00
N ARG A 61 4.09 6.89 -2.29
CA ARG A 61 4.47 6.27 -3.57
C ARG A 61 3.80 4.91 -3.78
N MET A 62 3.70 4.09 -2.74
CA MET A 62 2.99 2.81 -2.80
C MET A 62 1.49 3.00 -3.05
N SER A 63 0.85 3.95 -2.37
CA SER A 63 -0.57 4.27 -2.55
C SER A 63 -0.86 4.72 -3.99
N MET A 64 -0.01 5.60 -4.54
CA MET A 64 -0.13 6.04 -5.94
C MET A 64 0.07 4.90 -6.94
N ALA A 65 0.99 3.97 -6.66
CA ALA A 65 1.20 2.79 -7.50
C ALA A 65 -0.02 1.84 -7.46
N LEU A 66 -0.60 1.61 -6.28
CA LEU A 66 -1.82 0.82 -6.13
C LEU A 66 -2.99 1.45 -6.90
N GLY A 67 -3.22 2.75 -6.78
CA GLY A 67 -4.25 3.45 -7.53
C GLY A 67 -4.00 3.48 -9.04
N ARG A 68 -2.77 3.26 -9.51
CA ARG A 68 -2.49 3.03 -10.94
C ARG A 68 -2.86 1.62 -11.36
N ILE A 69 -2.45 0.60 -10.59
CA ILE A 69 -2.78 -0.81 -10.84
C ILE A 69 -4.30 -1.02 -10.87
N GLU A 70 -5.03 -0.37 -9.97
CA GLU A 70 -6.50 -0.43 -9.94
C GLU A 70 -7.11 0.14 -11.23
N ARG A 71 -6.66 1.31 -11.68
CA ARG A 71 -7.09 1.90 -12.96
C ARG A 71 -6.75 1.02 -14.16
N ASP A 72 -5.52 0.50 -14.20
CA ASP A 72 -5.09 -0.43 -15.26
C ASP A 72 -5.97 -1.70 -15.26
N GLY A 73 -6.35 -2.18 -14.06
CA GLY A 73 -7.29 -3.29 -13.89
C GLY A 73 -8.67 -3.01 -14.46
N TYR A 74 -9.24 -1.81 -14.22
CA TYR A 74 -10.51 -1.41 -14.84
C TYR A 74 -10.42 -1.37 -16.36
N VAL A 75 -9.36 -0.78 -16.91
CA VAL A 75 -9.13 -0.73 -18.37
C VAL A 75 -9.02 -2.14 -18.97
N LEU A 76 -8.31 -3.05 -18.30
CA LEU A 76 -8.20 -4.45 -18.73
C LEU A 76 -9.56 -5.17 -18.69
N LEU A 77 -10.36 -4.94 -17.65
CA LEU A 77 -11.68 -5.55 -17.52
C LEU A 77 -12.64 -5.04 -18.62
N GLU A 78 -12.66 -3.73 -18.87
CA GLU A 78 -13.44 -3.13 -19.96
C GLU A 78 -13.01 -3.66 -21.32
N SER A 79 -11.69 -3.75 -21.57
CA SER A 79 -11.14 -4.27 -22.81
C SER A 79 -11.48 -5.75 -23.02
N LEU A 80 -11.39 -6.57 -21.97
CA LEU A 80 -11.77 -7.97 -22.00
C LEU A 80 -13.27 -8.14 -22.25
N ALA A 81 -14.11 -7.35 -21.59
CA ALA A 81 -15.55 -7.35 -21.81
C ALA A 81 -15.89 -7.02 -23.27
N LEU A 82 -15.26 -5.99 -23.84
CA LEU A 82 -15.41 -5.62 -25.25
C LEU A 82 -14.93 -6.75 -26.18
N PHE A 83 -13.80 -7.38 -25.88
CA PHE A 83 -13.25 -8.50 -26.66
C PHE A 83 -14.18 -9.71 -26.63
N VAL A 84 -14.62 -10.16 -25.46
CA VAL A 84 -15.56 -11.30 -25.33
C VAL A 84 -16.86 -10.98 -26.05
N ARG A 85 -17.38 -9.75 -25.90
CA ARG A 85 -18.58 -9.31 -26.60
C ARG A 85 -18.42 -9.32 -28.12
N TYR A 86 -17.27 -8.86 -28.62
CA TYR A 86 -16.94 -8.90 -30.04
C TYR A 86 -16.86 -10.35 -30.54
N GLU A 87 -16.10 -11.22 -29.87
CA GLU A 87 -15.98 -12.63 -30.27
C GLU A 87 -17.32 -13.34 -30.25
N LEU A 88 -18.16 -13.13 -29.23
CA LEU A 88 -19.49 -13.74 -29.14
C LEU A 88 -20.49 -13.21 -30.17
N MET A 89 -20.28 -12.01 -30.72
CA MET A 89 -21.12 -11.44 -31.78
C MET A 89 -20.58 -11.68 -33.21
N VAL A 90 -19.26 -11.79 -33.39
CA VAL A 90 -18.61 -11.75 -34.71
C VAL A 90 -18.05 -13.10 -35.16
N GLN A 91 -17.80 -14.06 -34.26
CA GLN A 91 -17.37 -15.42 -34.65
C GLN A 91 -18.49 -16.31 -35.24
N ALA A 92 -19.71 -15.80 -35.43
CA ALA A 92 -20.67 -16.49 -36.30
C ALA A 92 -20.36 -16.10 -37.75
N PRO A 93 -19.84 -17.00 -38.61
CA PRO A 93 -19.58 -16.65 -40.00
C PRO A 93 -20.93 -16.57 -40.71
N LEU A 94 -21.58 -15.41 -40.69
CA LEU A 94 -22.75 -15.14 -41.50
C LEU A 94 -22.59 -13.79 -42.22
N PRO A 95 -22.91 -13.70 -43.52
CA PRO A 95 -22.57 -12.55 -44.37
C PRO A 95 -23.21 -11.24 -43.91
N GLU A 96 -24.29 -11.31 -43.14
CA GLU A 96 -24.92 -10.19 -42.44
C GLU A 96 -25.48 -10.75 -41.12
N ALA A 97 -24.97 -10.31 -39.96
CA ALA A 97 -25.47 -10.77 -38.68
C ALA A 97 -26.90 -10.22 -38.46
N ASP A 98 -27.89 -11.07 -38.72
CA ASP A 98 -29.31 -10.80 -38.45
C ASP A 98 -29.49 -10.31 -37.00
N GLU A 99 -30.47 -9.44 -36.76
CA GLU A 99 -30.73 -8.83 -35.45
C GLU A 99 -30.91 -9.89 -34.34
N ALA A 100 -31.46 -11.05 -34.71
CA ALA A 100 -31.57 -12.23 -33.86
C ALA A 100 -30.20 -12.80 -33.43
N ALA A 101 -29.20 -12.85 -34.33
CA ALA A 101 -27.86 -13.33 -34.00
C ALA A 101 -27.14 -12.38 -33.02
N ARG A 102 -27.33 -11.06 -33.20
CA ARG A 102 -26.82 -10.05 -32.25
C ARG A 102 -27.49 -10.15 -30.88
N ALA A 103 -28.80 -10.46 -30.84
CA ALA A 103 -29.50 -10.69 -29.57
C ALA A 103 -28.93 -11.90 -28.81
N VAL A 104 -28.76 -13.04 -29.49
CA VAL A 104 -28.17 -14.25 -28.89
C VAL A 104 -26.74 -13.99 -28.38
N GLY A 105 -25.94 -13.20 -29.11
CA GLY A 105 -24.60 -12.81 -28.67
C GLY A 105 -24.61 -11.98 -27.37
N ARG A 106 -25.56 -11.04 -27.24
CA ARG A 106 -25.76 -10.27 -25.99
C ARG A 106 -26.16 -11.17 -24.83
N ASP A 107 -27.11 -12.08 -25.04
CA ASP A 107 -27.58 -12.99 -23.99
C ASP A 107 -26.45 -13.89 -23.47
N ARG A 108 -25.59 -14.39 -24.39
CA ARG A 108 -24.39 -15.18 -24.03
C ARG A 108 -23.38 -14.36 -23.23
N PHE A 109 -23.20 -13.08 -23.57
CA PHE A 109 -22.30 -12.18 -22.85
C PHE A 109 -22.80 -11.92 -21.41
N GLU A 110 -24.08 -11.59 -21.23
CA GLU A 110 -24.68 -11.37 -19.91
C GLU A 110 -24.58 -12.63 -19.02
N ALA A 111 -24.84 -13.81 -19.58
CA ALA A 111 -24.68 -15.08 -18.88
C ALA A 111 -23.22 -15.33 -18.46
N PHE A 112 -22.25 -14.98 -19.31
CA PHE A 112 -20.82 -15.07 -18.99
C PHE A 112 -20.45 -14.10 -17.86
N VAL A 113 -20.85 -12.83 -17.92
CA VAL A 113 -20.58 -11.83 -16.88
C VAL A 113 -21.17 -12.27 -15.53
N THR A 114 -22.39 -12.79 -15.54
CA THR A 114 -23.05 -13.31 -14.33
C THR A 114 -22.25 -14.46 -13.70
N ARG A 115 -21.85 -15.46 -14.49
CA ARG A 115 -21.03 -16.60 -14.03
C ARG A 115 -19.68 -16.16 -13.47
N VAL A 116 -19.04 -15.18 -14.10
CA VAL A 116 -17.77 -14.62 -13.62
C VAL A 116 -17.98 -13.87 -12.30
N GLY A 117 -19.05 -13.07 -12.19
CA GLY A 117 -19.41 -12.37 -10.95
C GLY A 117 -19.66 -13.31 -9.77
N GLU A 118 -20.41 -14.40 -10.00
CA GLU A 118 -20.64 -15.47 -9.01
C GLU A 118 -19.32 -16.13 -8.58
N ALA A 119 -18.45 -16.47 -9.53
CA ALA A 119 -17.16 -17.08 -9.25
C ALA A 119 -16.25 -16.14 -8.44
N LEU A 120 -16.20 -14.85 -8.79
CA LEU A 120 -15.44 -13.84 -8.04
C LEU A 120 -15.97 -13.66 -6.61
N ALA A 121 -17.28 -13.55 -6.43
CA ALA A 121 -17.91 -13.43 -5.11
C ALA A 121 -17.67 -14.66 -4.23
N SER A 122 -17.55 -15.85 -4.84
CA SER A 122 -17.24 -17.09 -4.12
C SER A 122 -15.78 -17.20 -3.67
N GLY A 123 -14.87 -16.34 -4.15
CA GLY A 123 -13.44 -16.36 -3.83
C GLY A 123 -12.68 -17.58 -4.39
N GLN A 124 -13.32 -18.44 -5.18
CA GLN A 124 -12.66 -19.59 -5.78
C GLN A 124 -11.81 -19.17 -6.99
N ARG A 125 -10.56 -19.63 -7.05
CA ARG A 125 -9.72 -19.45 -8.25
C ARG A 125 -10.33 -20.23 -9.41
N THR A 126 -10.96 -19.53 -10.34
CA THR A 126 -11.64 -20.13 -11.50
C THR A 126 -10.67 -20.80 -12.49
N LEU A 127 -9.37 -20.50 -12.40
CA LEU A 127 -8.31 -21.03 -13.29
C LEU A 127 -7.39 -22.06 -12.61
N ALA A 128 -7.77 -22.64 -11.48
CA ALA A 128 -7.04 -23.80 -10.97
C ALA A 128 -7.26 -24.97 -11.94
N ALA A 129 -6.19 -25.39 -12.63
CA ALA A 129 -6.19 -26.57 -13.51
C ALA A 129 -6.82 -27.76 -12.78
N PRO A 130 -7.61 -28.61 -13.47
CA PRO A 130 -8.20 -29.78 -12.83
C PRO A 130 -7.05 -30.63 -12.28
N SER A 131 -7.01 -30.79 -10.95
CA SER A 131 -6.16 -31.78 -10.32
C SER A 131 -6.51 -33.11 -10.96
N VAL A 132 -5.58 -33.67 -11.73
CA VAL A 132 -5.69 -35.02 -12.27
C VAL A 132 -5.94 -35.92 -11.08
N ARG A 133 -7.19 -36.35 -10.89
CA ARG A 133 -7.49 -37.46 -10.01
C ARG A 133 -6.96 -38.69 -10.73
N GLU A 134 -5.73 -39.05 -10.41
CA GLU A 134 -5.15 -40.34 -10.78
C GLU A 134 -6.05 -41.41 -10.15
N GLY A 135 -6.95 -41.92 -10.97
CA GLY A 135 -7.83 -43.01 -10.63
C GLY A 135 -6.98 -44.26 -10.48
N ALA A 136 -6.95 -44.78 -9.25
CA ALA A 136 -6.58 -46.14 -8.96
C ALA A 136 -7.26 -47.12 -9.95
N ARG A 137 -6.44 -47.86 -10.68
CA ARG A 137 -6.68 -49.13 -11.39
C ARG A 137 -5.29 -49.58 -11.86
N THR A 138 -4.74 -50.74 -11.58
CA THR A 138 -5.18 -52.04 -11.03
C THR A 138 -3.91 -52.78 -10.63
#